data_AF-A0A1I7JXX8-F1
#
_entry.id   AF-A0A1I7JXX8-F1
#
_cell.length_a   1.000
_cell.length_b   1.000
_cell.length_c   1.000
_cell.angle_alpha   90.00
_cell.angle_beta   90.00
_cell.angle_gamma   90.00
#
_symmetry.space_group_name_H-M   'P 1'
#
loop_
_entity.id
_entity.type
_entity.pdbx_description
1 polymer ?
#
loop_
_entity_poly.entity_id
_entity_poly.type
_entity_poly.pdbx_seq_one_letter_code
_entity_poly.pdbx_strand_id
1 'polypeptide(L)' 'MTPKETDNSDLTFELAMRRLEETVRLLEAGELTLSDSIERYKEAMQLVQFCRTQLDRAELEIERLLAEDGADKEENGA' A
#
# COMPACT_ATOMS: atom_id res chain seq x y z
N MET A 1 -17.60 -25.69 2.53
CA MET A 1 -17.84 -24.25 2.77
C MET A 1 -16.55 -23.66 3.33
N THR A 2 -15.83 -22.87 2.55
CA THR A 2 -14.67 -22.12 3.04
C THR A 2 -15.16 -20.87 3.79
N PRO A 3 -14.50 -20.47 4.91
CA PRO A 3 -14.94 -19.37 5.74
C PRO A 3 -14.85 -18.04 4.97
N LYS A 4 -15.90 -17.24 5.08
CA LYS A 4 -15.99 -15.87 4.60
C LYS A 4 -15.04 -15.01 5.45
N GLU A 5 -13.85 -14.73 4.95
CA GLU A 5 -12.88 -13.87 5.64
C GLU A 5 -13.40 -12.43 5.66
N THR A 6 -13.89 -12.05 6.84
CA THR A 6 -13.81 -10.74 7.47
C THR A 6 -13.93 -9.51 6.55
N ASP A 7 -15.14 -8.94 6.50
CA ASP A 7 -15.36 -7.50 6.28
C ASP A 7 -14.54 -6.74 7.32
N ASN A 8 -13.29 -6.42 7.00
CA ASN A 8 -12.51 -5.41 7.71
C ASN A 8 -12.51 -4.20 6.79
N SER A 9 -13.30 -3.20 7.16
CA SER A 9 -13.65 -2.02 6.35
C SER A 9 -12.49 -1.07 6.04
N ASP A 10 -11.27 -1.41 6.46
CA ASP A 10 -10.06 -0.61 6.24
C ASP A 10 -9.22 -1.24 5.12
N LEU A 11 -8.91 -0.44 4.10
CA LEU A 11 -8.03 -0.85 3.01
C LEU A 11 -6.62 -1.10 3.57
N THR A 12 -6.12 -2.35 3.48
CA THR A 12 -4.73 -2.68 3.86
C THR A 12 -3.77 -2.53 2.68
N PHE A 13 -2.46 -2.51 2.95
CA PHE A 13 -1.43 -2.44 1.90
C PHE A 13 -1.53 -3.64 0.93
N GLU A 14 -1.63 -4.86 1.46
CA GLU A 14 -1.70 -6.09 0.65
C GLU A 14 -3.00 -6.15 -0.16
N LEU A 15 -4.10 -5.63 0.39
CA LEU A 15 -5.36 -5.55 -0.34
C LEU A 15 -5.30 -4.48 -1.44
N ALA A 16 -4.72 -3.32 -1.16
CA ALA A 16 -4.53 -2.26 -2.15
C ALA A 16 -3.63 -2.71 -3.30
N MET A 17 -2.53 -3.42 -3.01
CA MET A 17 -1.64 -4.00 -4.02
C MET A 17 -2.34 -5.03 -4.89
N ARG A 18 -3.11 -5.97 -4.29
CA ARG A 18 -3.88 -6.95 -5.07
C ARG A 18 -4.91 -6.28 -5.99
N ARG A 19 -5.61 -5.26 -5.49
CA ARG A 19 -6.55 -4.48 -6.31
C ARG A 19 -5.83 -3.74 -7.44
N LEU A 20 -4.66 -3.15 -7.16
CA LEU A 20 -3.88 -2.43 -8.17
C LEU A 20 -3.43 -3.36 -9.30
N GLU A 21 -2.92 -4.56 -8.97
CA GLU A 21 -2.55 -5.57 -9.96
C GLU A 21 -3.75 -6.00 -10.81
N GLU A 22 -4.91 -6.20 -10.21
CA GLU A 22 -6.15 -6.52 -10.94
C GLU A 22 -6.57 -5.40 -11.88
N THR A 23 -6.55 -4.15 -11.40
CA THR A 23 -6.88 -2.97 -12.21
C THR A 23 -5.93 -2.81 -13.39
N VAL A 24 -4.62 -2.99 -13.19
CA VAL A 24 -3.62 -2.96 -14.27
C VAL A 24 -3.87 -4.07 -15.28
N ARG A 25 -4.11 -5.31 -14.83
CA ARG A 25 -4.44 -6.42 -15.75
C ARG A 25 -5.65 -6.11 -16.63
N LEU A 26 -6.69 -5.48 -16.08
CA LEU A 26 -7.89 -5.12 -16.82
C LEU A 26 -7.64 -3.99 -17.82
N LEU A 27 -6.79 -3.03 -17.48
CA LEU A 27 -6.35 -1.98 -18.40
C LEU A 27 -5.50 -2.54 -19.55
N GLU A 28 -4.59 -3.46 -19.25
CA GLU A 28 -3.69 -4.10 -20.24
C GLU A 28 -4.43 -5.07 -21.18
N ALA A 29 -5.52 -5.69 -20.72
CA ALA A 29 -6.33 -6.58 -21.55
C ALA A 29 -6.97 -5.85 -22.76
N GLY A 30 -7.19 -4.54 -22.65
CA GLY A 30 -7.72 -3.73 -23.76
C GLY A 30 -9.18 -3.98 -24.12
N GLU A 31 -9.93 -4.70 -23.27
CA GLU A 31 -11.35 -5.03 -23.49
C GLU A 31 -12.31 -3.97 -22.91
N LEU A 32 -11.78 -2.97 -22.21
CA LEU A 32 -12.57 -1.91 -21.58
C LEU A 32 -13.00 -0.83 -22.57
N THR A 33 -14.19 -0.27 -22.35
CA THR A 33 -14.56 0.97 -23.05
C THR A 33 -13.65 2.12 -22.62
N LEU A 34 -13.62 3.21 -23.41
CA LEU A 34 -12.86 4.40 -23.03
C LEU A 34 -13.27 4.94 -21.65
N SER A 35 -14.59 4.97 -21.37
CA SER A 35 -15.11 5.45 -20.09
C SER A 35 -14.64 4.56 -18.94
N ASP A 36 -14.75 3.24 -19.10
CA ASP A 36 -14.31 2.29 -18.07
C ASP A 36 -12.79 2.35 -17.84
N SER A 37 -12.02 2.55 -18.92
CA SER A 37 -10.57 2.71 -18.84
C SER A 37 -10.18 3.93 -18.01
N ILE A 38 -10.91 5.04 -18.15
CA ILE A 38 -10.68 6.26 -17.36
C ILE A 38 -11.00 6.02 -15.88
N GLU A 39 -12.10 5.34 -15.57
CA GLU A 39 -12.46 5.05 -14.17
C GLU A 39 -11.46 4.10 -13.52
N ARG A 40 -11.04 3.04 -14.22
CA ARG A 40 -10.00 2.13 -13.74
C ARG A 40 -8.65 2.80 -13.55
N TYR A 41 -8.29 3.72 -14.44
CA TYR A 41 -7.07 4.51 -14.27
C TYR A 41 -7.12 5.38 -13.00
N LYS A 42 -8.25 6.03 -12.72
CA LYS A 42 -8.42 6.82 -11.48
C LYS A 42 -8.27 5.93 -10.23
N GLU A 43 -8.90 4.77 -10.23
CA GLU A 43 -8.78 3.80 -9.15
C GLU A 43 -7.31 3.37 -8.96
N ALA A 44 -6.62 3.01 -10.05
CA ALA A 44 -5.20 2.65 -10.00
C ALA A 44 -4.35 3.76 -9.36
N MET A 45 -4.60 5.02 -9.74
CA MET A 45 -3.87 6.17 -9.17
C MET A 45 -4.13 6.36 -7.67
N GLN A 46 -5.36 6.14 -7.22
CA GLN A 46 -5.70 6.20 -5.79
C GLN A 46 -5.01 5.08 -5.01
N LEU A 47 -4.99 3.86 -5.55
CA LEU A 47 -4.29 2.73 -4.95
C LEU A 47 -2.78 2.96 -4.86
N VAL A 48 -2.17 3.50 -5.93
CA VAL A 48 -0.74 3.88 -5.93
C VAL A 48 -0.44 4.92 -4.85
N GLN A 49 -1.27 5.95 -4.72
CA GLN A 49 -1.08 6.97 -3.69
C GLN A 49 -1.19 6.38 -2.28
N PHE A 50 -2.17 5.51 -2.06
CA PHE A 50 -2.34 4.81 -0.79
C PHE A 50 -1.10 3.96 -0.46
N CYS A 51 -0.65 3.12 -1.40
CA CYS A 51 0.51 2.26 -1.18
C CYS A 51 1.77 3.06 -0.87
N ARG A 52 2.03 4.16 -1.58
CA ARG A 52 3.16 5.06 -1.30
C ARG A 52 3.10 5.62 0.12
N THR A 53 1.93 6.16 0.51
CA THR A 53 1.74 6.71 1.86
C THR A 53 2.02 5.67 2.95
N GLN A 54 1.65 4.42 2.73
CA GLN A 54 1.92 3.34 3.68
C GLN A 54 3.40 2.98 3.76
N LEU A 55 4.11 2.97 2.63
CA LEU A 55 5.55 2.75 2.58
C LEU A 55 6.32 3.88 3.27
N ASP A 56 5.96 5.14 2.98
CA ASP A 56 6.59 6.31 3.60
C ASP A 56 6.45 6.27 5.13
N ARG A 57 5.27 5.88 5.64
CA ARG A 57 5.04 5.70 7.07
C ARG A 57 5.89 4.58 7.67
N ALA A 58 6.02 3.46 6.97
CA ALA A 58 6.83 2.35 7.43
C ALA A 58 8.32 2.72 7.48
N GLU A 59 8.81 3.46 6.47
CA GLU A 59 10.18 3.96 6.43
C GLU A 59 10.46 4.91 7.60
N LEU A 60 9.60 5.91 7.84
CA LEU A 60 9.74 6.83 8.96
C LEU A 60 9.78 6.12 10.32
N GLU A 61 8.96 5.08 10.49
CA GLU A 61 8.95 4.31 11.74
C GLU A 61 10.24 3.51 11.92
N ILE A 62 10.78 2.93 10.85
CA ILE A 62 12.08 2.25 10.87
C ILE A 62 13.20 3.23 11.23
N GLU A 63 13.22 4.41 10.60
CA GLU A 63 14.20 5.46 10.90
C GLU A 63 14.15 5.90 12.36
N ARG A 64 12.95 6.09 12.92
CA ARG A 64 12.74 6.43 14.33
C ARG A 64 13.32 5.36 15.25
N LEU A 65 13.03 4.09 14.99
CA LEU A 65 13.52 2.97 15.81
C LEU A 65 15.05 2.86 15.75
N LEU A 66 15.66 3.08 14.59
CA LEU A 66 17.13 3.06 14.45
C LEU A 66 17.80 4.24 15.17
N ALA A 67 17.17 5.41 15.19
CA ALA A 67 17.67 6.57 15.92
C ALA A 67 17.62 6.36 17.45
N GLU A 68 16.56 5.72 17.95
CA GLU A 68 16.43 5.34 19.36
C GLU A 68 17.47 4.31 19.78
N ASP A 69 17.65 3.23 18.99
CA ASP A 69 18.69 2.21 19.22
C ASP A 69 20.13 2.77 19.14
N GLY A 70 20.34 3.83 18.36
CA GLY A 70 21.61 4.53 18.24
C GLY A 70 21.91 5.45 19.43
N ALA A 71 20.90 6.13 19.96
CA ALA A 71 21.02 7.02 21.11
C ALA A 71 21.38 6.27 22.39
N ASP A 72 20.84 5.06 22.58
CA ASP A 72 21.13 4.23 23.75
C ASP A 72 22.60 3.76 23.86
N LYS A 73 23.37 3.84 22.76
CA LYS A 73 24.79 3.45 22.74
C LYS A 73 25.76 4.56 23.11
N GLU A 74 25.34 5.83 23.06
CA GLU A 74 26.21 6.97 23.39
C GLU A 74 26.17 7.34 24.88
N GLU A 75 25.13 6.98 25.64
CA GLU A 75 25.01 7.31 27.07
C GLU A 75 25.71 6.34 28.05
N ASN A 76 26.14 5.16 27.62
CA ASN A 76 26.78 4.16 28.52
C ASN A 76 28.30 4.02 28.33
N GLY A 77 28.95 5.02 27.71
CA GLY A 77 30.36 4.99 27.33
C GLY A 77 31.24 6.13 27.88
N ALA A 78 30.73 6.97 28.80
CA ALA A 78 31.48 8.07 29.42
C ALA A 78 31.80 7.81 30.90
#